data_AF-A0A353EYR5-F1
#
_entry.id   AF-A0A353EYR5-F1
#
_cell.length_a   1.000
_cell.length_b   1.000
_cell.length_c   1.000
_cell.angle_alpha   90.00
_cell.angle_beta   90.00
_cell.angle_gamma   90.00
#
_symmetry.space_group_name_H-M   'P 1'
#
loop_
_entity.id
_entity.type
_entity.pdbx_description
1 polymer ?
#
loop_
_entity_poly.entity_id
_entity_poly.type
_entity_poly.pdbx_seq_one_letter_code
_entity_poly.pdbx_strand_id
1 'polypeptide(L)'
;MSEVLLTERPAPVAERTQEENRPTRVLFVCTGNTCRSPMAEAVARHLLEERRLALPETIRALTVPEFEVSSAGLYATEGDPITENAVRALEEVGIEPL
;
A
#
# COMPACT_ATOMS: atom_id res chain seq x y z
N MET A 1 14.20 -44.33 28.09
CA MET A 1 14.75 -44.20 26.73
C MET A 1 13.54 -44.19 25.80
N SER A 2 12.84 -43.05 25.66
CA SER A 2 13.02 -42.04 24.59
C SER A 2 12.90 -42.72 23.21
N GLU A 3 11.97 -42.39 22.31
CA GLU A 3 11.54 -41.08 21.77
C GLU A 3 10.03 -41.14 21.46
N VAL A 4 9.17 -40.24 21.94
CA VAL A 4 8.80 -38.94 21.32
C VAL A 4 8.83 -38.95 19.79
N LEU A 5 7.70 -39.30 19.15
CA LEU A 5 7.31 -38.69 17.88
C LEU A 5 5.99 -37.94 18.11
N LEU A 6 6.13 -36.69 18.56
CA LEU A 6 5.07 -35.70 18.49
C LEU A 6 4.86 -35.40 17.01
N THR A 7 3.69 -35.76 16.49
CA THR A 7 3.17 -35.12 15.27
C THR A 7 2.94 -33.67 15.63
N GLU A 8 3.90 -32.79 15.33
CA GLU A 8 3.70 -31.35 15.48
C GLU A 8 2.60 -30.93 14.49
N ARG A 9 1.37 -30.88 14.99
CA ARG A 9 0.29 -30.14 14.32
C ARG A 9 0.79 -28.70 14.19
N PRO A 10 0.73 -28.07 13.01
CA PRO A 10 1.07 -26.67 12.90
C PRO A 10 0.23 -25.91 13.92
N ALA A 11 0.89 -25.05 14.71
CA ALA A 11 0.24 -24.25 15.73
C ALA A 11 -0.99 -23.55 15.14
N PRO A 12 -2.13 -23.52 15.84
CA PRO A 12 -3.27 -22.71 15.41
C PRO A 12 -2.77 -21.27 15.28
N VAL A 13 -3.14 -20.61 14.18
CA VAL A 13 -2.78 -19.24 13.80
C VAL A 13 -2.91 -18.32 15.03
N ALA A 14 -1.81 -18.15 15.75
CA ALA A 14 -1.79 -17.48 17.04
C ALA A 14 -1.92 -15.97 16.82
N GLU A 15 -2.69 -15.37 17.72
CA GLU A 15 -3.16 -13.99 17.76
C GLU A 15 -2.03 -12.99 17.49
N ARG A 16 -2.09 -12.27 16.35
CA ARG A 16 -1.21 -11.13 16.07
C ARG A 16 -1.55 -10.00 17.03
N THR A 17 -0.52 -9.39 17.62
CA THR A 17 -0.65 -8.26 18.54
C THR A 17 -1.23 -7.05 17.81
N GLN A 18 -2.02 -6.19 18.48
CA GLN A 18 -2.62 -4.98 17.88
C GLN A 18 -1.58 -4.05 17.20
N GLU A 19 -0.33 -4.12 17.62
CA GLU A 19 0.79 -3.35 17.06
C GLU A 19 1.32 -3.96 15.73
N GLU A 20 1.14 -5.27 15.53
CA GLU A 20 1.54 -6.01 14.31
C GLU A 20 0.49 -5.90 13.19
N ASN A 21 -0.73 -5.47 13.52
CA ASN A 21 -1.84 -5.28 12.56
C ASN A 21 -1.98 -3.82 12.10
N ARG A 22 -1.02 -2.94 12.40
CA ARG A 22 -1.11 -1.54 11.93
C ARG A 22 -0.79 -1.46 10.43
N PRO A 23 -1.58 -0.70 9.66
CA PRO A 23 -1.27 -0.49 8.25
C PRO A 23 0.10 0.16 8.12
N THR A 24 0.88 -0.31 7.15
CA THR A 24 2.13 0.32 6.77
C THR A 24 1.81 1.64 6.09
N ARG A 25 2.28 2.74 6.70
CA ARG A 25 2.05 4.10 6.20
C ARG A 25 3.18 4.53 5.28
N VAL A 26 2.82 5.02 4.09
CA VAL A 26 3.75 5.55 3.10
C VAL A 26 3.36 6.98 2.76
N LEU A 27 4.29 7.92 2.94
CA LEU A 27 4.12 9.32 2.56
C LEU A 27 5.13 9.67 1.48
N PHE A 28 4.65 9.99 0.28
CA PHE A 28 5.49 10.52 -0.79
C PHE A 28 5.62 12.04 -0.66
N VAL A 29 6.84 12.57 -0.69
CA VAL A 29 7.08 14.00 -0.52
C VAL A 29 7.81 14.58 -1.72
N CYS A 30 7.32 15.70 -2.24
CA CYS A 30 8.08 16.53 -3.19
C CYS A 30 8.04 18.01 -2.78
N THR A 31 8.49 18.92 -3.65
CA THR A 31 8.51 20.35 -3.32
C THR A 31 7.10 20.95 -3.21
N GLY A 32 6.24 20.75 -4.21
CA GLY A 32 4.94 21.45 -4.30
C GLY A 32 3.70 20.59 -4.12
N ASN A 33 3.83 19.27 -4.00
CA ASN A 33 2.71 18.30 -3.99
C ASN A 33 1.77 18.31 -5.21
N THR A 34 2.22 18.80 -6.37
CA THR A 34 1.36 18.92 -7.57
C THR A 34 1.83 18.09 -8.76
N CYS A 35 3.01 17.47 -8.70
CA CYS A 35 3.52 16.62 -9.79
C CYS A 35 3.99 15.25 -9.27
N ARG A 36 5.20 15.19 -8.70
CA ARG A 36 5.90 13.92 -8.41
C ARG A 36 5.25 13.09 -7.30
N SER A 37 4.95 13.71 -6.16
CA SER A 37 4.37 13.01 -5.01
C SER A 37 2.91 12.54 -5.24
N PRO A 38 1.98 13.32 -5.82
CA PRO A 38 0.64 12.80 -6.09
C PRO A 38 0.64 11.71 -7.17
N MET A 39 1.52 11.79 -8.20
CA MET A 39 1.72 10.68 -9.15
C MET A 39 2.19 9.41 -8.44
N ALA A 40 3.18 9.53 -7.55
CA ALA A 40 3.70 8.37 -6.81
C ALA A 40 2.62 7.73 -5.91
N GLU A 41 1.76 8.54 -5.29
CA GLU A 41 0.63 8.05 -4.52
C GLU A 41 -0.37 7.28 -5.41
N ALA A 42 -0.77 7.86 -6.56
CA ALA A 42 -1.69 7.21 -7.50
C ALA A 42 -1.14 5.86 -8.00
N VAL A 43 0.13 5.84 -8.41
CA VAL A 43 0.82 4.62 -8.86
C VAL A 43 0.89 3.58 -7.74
N ALA A 44 1.26 3.98 -6.53
CA ALA A 44 1.35 3.04 -5.41
C ALA A 44 -0.02 2.45 -5.06
N ARG A 45 -1.08 3.26 -5.02
CA ARG A 45 -2.45 2.78 -4.80
C ARG A 45 -2.89 1.79 -5.87
N HIS A 46 -2.63 2.11 -7.14
CA HIS A 46 -2.92 1.22 -8.26
C HIS A 46 -2.21 -0.13 -8.12
N LEU A 47 -0.89 -0.13 -7.93
CA LEU A 47 -0.09 -1.35 -7.79
C LEU A 47 -0.48 -2.19 -6.57
N LEU A 48 -0.87 -1.54 -5.46
CA LEU A 48 -1.35 -2.23 -4.27
C LEU A 48 -2.68 -2.93 -4.52
N GLU A 49 -3.61 -2.24 -5.19
CA GLU A 49 -4.89 -2.83 -5.56
C GLU A 49 -4.71 -3.97 -6.57
N GLU A 50 -3.88 -3.79 -7.60
CA GLU A 50 -3.56 -4.86 -8.56
C GLU A 50 -3.00 -6.11 -7.86
N ARG A 51 -2.05 -5.94 -6.93
CA ARG A 51 -1.48 -7.05 -6.15
C ARG A 51 -2.51 -7.70 -5.24
N ARG A 52 -3.37 -6.89 -4.61
CA ARG A 52 -4.47 -7.39 -3.78
C ARG A 52 -5.41 -8.22 -4.65
N LEU A 53 -5.79 -7.71 -5.82
CA LEU A 53 -6.72 -8.37 -6.74
C LEU A 53 -6.16 -9.67 -7.35
N ALA A 54 -4.84 -9.76 -7.55
CA ALA A 54 -4.18 -10.95 -8.06
C ALA A 54 -4.21 -12.16 -7.11
N LEU A 55 -4.54 -11.96 -5.83
CA LEU A 55 -4.63 -13.02 -4.83
C LEU A 55 -6.08 -13.49 -4.62
N PRO A 56 -6.32 -14.77 -4.29
CA PRO A 56 -7.62 -15.23 -3.83
C PRO A 56 -8.09 -14.46 -2.59
N GLU A 57 -9.38 -14.10 -2.55
CA GLU A 57 -9.97 -13.32 -1.44
C GLU A 57 -9.69 -13.94 -0.07
N THR A 58 -9.67 -15.27 0.00
CA THR A 58 -9.42 -16.04 1.23
C THR A 58 -8.04 -15.83 1.85
N ILE A 59 -7.04 -15.38 1.08
CA ILE A 59 -5.65 -15.24 1.56
C ILE A 59 -5.09 -13.81 1.46
N ARG A 60 -5.85 -12.87 0.88
CA ARG A 60 -5.41 -11.46 0.70
C ARG A 60 -4.93 -10.83 2.00
N ALA A 61 -5.79 -10.85 3.03
CA ALA A 61 -5.49 -10.27 4.35
C ALA A 61 -4.34 -10.97 5.11
N LEU A 62 -3.95 -12.18 4.68
CA LEU A 62 -2.84 -12.93 5.27
C LEU A 62 -1.51 -12.63 4.57
N THR A 63 -1.54 -12.18 3.33
CA THR A 63 -0.37 -12.12 2.44
C THR A 63 0.04 -10.70 2.10
N VAL A 64 -0.91 -9.76 2.02
CA VAL A 64 -0.64 -8.34 1.72
C VAL A 64 -0.92 -7.54 2.99
N PRO A 65 0.09 -6.94 3.62
CA PRO A 65 -0.14 -6.03 4.74
C PRO A 65 -1.01 -4.87 4.27
N GLU A 66 -1.83 -4.34 5.17
CA GLU A 66 -2.63 -3.15 4.88
C GLU A 66 -1.69 -1.95 4.67
N PHE A 67 -1.95 -1.15 3.63
CA PHE A 67 -1.15 0.03 3.33
C PHE A 67 -2.02 1.28 3.35
N GLU A 68 -1.53 2.33 4.01
CA GLU A 68 -2.08 3.67 3.94
C GLU A 68 -1.09 4.54 3.15
N VAL A 69 -1.45 4.94 1.93
CA VAL A 69 -0.60 5.74 1.05
C VAL A 69 -1.11 7.18 1.02
N SER A 70 -0.19 8.14 1.03
CA SER A 70 -0.49 9.58 1.01
C SER A 70 0.64 10.37 0.35
N SER A 71 0.39 11.63 0.01
CA SER A 71 1.39 12.55 -0.54
C SER A 71 1.37 13.93 0.14
N ALA A 72 2.54 14.58 0.19
CA ALA A 72 2.71 15.91 0.76
C ALA A 72 3.78 16.73 0.01
N GLY A 73 3.83 18.03 0.31
CA GLY A 73 4.83 18.94 -0.25
C GLY A 73 5.49 19.81 0.81
N LEU A 74 6.78 20.09 0.62
CA LEU A 74 7.54 20.97 1.52
C LEU A 74 7.07 22.44 1.46
N TYR A 75 6.54 22.86 0.31
CA TYR A 75 6.03 24.18 0.00
C TYR A 75 4.71 24.09 -0.78
N ALA A 76 3.87 23.11 -0.44
CA ALA A 76 2.56 22.96 -1.07
C ALA A 76 1.57 23.98 -0.49
N THR A 77 0.67 24.47 -1.34
CA THR A 77 -0.56 25.11 -0.89
C THR A 77 -1.66 24.07 -0.81
N GLU A 78 -2.40 24.04 0.29
CA GLU A 78 -3.53 23.13 0.42
C GLU A 78 -4.60 23.44 -0.63
N GLY A 79 -5.10 22.40 -1.29
CA GLY A 79 -6.08 22.52 -2.37
C GLY A 79 -5.50 22.81 -3.76
N ASP A 80 -4.17 22.99 -3.89
CA ASP A 80 -3.56 23.07 -5.22
C ASP A 80 -3.82 21.75 -5.99
N PRO A 81 -4.31 21.81 -7.24
CA PRO A 81 -4.59 20.60 -8.00
C PRO A 81 -3.29 19.94 -8.46
N ILE A 82 -3.37 18.65 -8.73
CA ILE A 82 -2.37 17.97 -9.55
C ILE A 82 -2.23 18.69 -10.90
N THR A 83 -1.00 18.92 -11.35
CA THR A 83 -0.73 19.59 -12.63
C THR A 83 -1.24 18.76 -13.80
N GLU A 84 -1.70 19.44 -14.87
CA GLU A 84 -2.23 18.79 -16.08
C GLU A 84 -1.25 17.78 -16.70
N ASN A 85 0.05 18.10 -16.73
CA ASN A 85 1.06 17.18 -17.26
C ASN A 85 1.18 15.90 -16.43
N ALA A 86 1.02 15.98 -15.11
CA ALA A 86 1.04 14.82 -14.23
C ALA A 86 -0.23 13.97 -14.38
N VAL A 87 -1.39 14.60 -14.57
CA VAL A 87 -2.64 13.92 -14.92
C VAL A 87 -2.48 13.13 -16.21
N ARG A 88 -2.03 13.81 -17.28
CA ARG A 88 -1.84 13.17 -18.59
C ARG A 88 -0.85 12.01 -18.54
N ALA A 89 0.24 12.15 -17.79
CA ALA A 89 1.22 11.09 -17.62
C ALA A 89 0.65 9.84 -16.92
N LEU A 90 -0.27 10.01 -15.95
CA LEU A 90 -0.96 8.89 -15.31
C LEU A 90 -1.98 8.24 -16.26
N GLU A 91 -2.75 9.05 -16.99
CA GLU A 91 -3.72 8.58 -17.97
C GLU A 91 -3.07 7.78 -19.10
N GLU A 92 -1.89 8.20 -19.58
CA GLU A 92 -1.10 7.50 -20.60
C GLU A 92 -0.74 6.05 -20.21
N VAL A 93 -0.65 5.77 -18.91
CA VAL A 93 -0.36 4.44 -18.38
C VAL A 93 -1.59 3.76 -17.76
N GLY A 94 -2.78 4.34 -17.92
CA GLY A 94 -4.04 3.76 -17.43
C GLY A 94 -4.22 3.83 -15.91
N ILE A 95 -3.59 4.80 -15.25
CA ILE A 95 -3.72 5.03 -13.80
C ILE A 95 -4.60 6.24 -13.55
N GLU A 96 -5.60 6.09 -12.67
CA GLU A 96 -6.48 7.19 -12.30
C GLU A 96 -5.74 8.23 -11.45
N PRO A 97 -5.80 9.53 -11.81
CA PRO A 97 -5.31 10.62 -10.97
C PRO A 97 -6.11 10.76 -9.66
N LEU A 98 -5.49 11.40 -8.66
CA LEU A 98 -6.10 11.69 -7.36
C LEU A 98 -6.86 13.02 -7.35
#